data_AF-A0A947HTS9-F1
#
_entry.id   AF-A0A947HTS9-F1
#
_cell.length_a   1.000
_cell.length_b   1.000
_cell.length_c   1.000
_cell.angle_alpha   90.00
_cell.angle_beta   90.00
_cell.angle_gamma   90.00
#
_symmetry.space_group_name_H-M   'P 1'
#
loop_
_entity.id
_entity.type
_entity.pdbx_description
1 polymer ?
#
loop_
_entity_poly.entity_id
_entity_poly.type
_entity_poly.pdbx_seq_one_letter_code
_entity_poly.pdbx_strand_id
1 'polypeptide(L)'
;MQFNHAHLVLVDHEGLLPDMLQEMNMLLARGLNHVRGESGTFFDRNNVDVKKLKDDGAIFTALAYTAANPVAAGCVERGADWPGIRSVPKDMGRPGREVRRPEWLFLNRFGAYVGELPETATLTYELPPGFLPEDRGHVVYVAEMGVHLAEEHARRKNARKGIEYLGRARCWNADTNLRGTQQEPHGRGSRPDPVMASDPETKYLAELEHEAYLDTYREALGAWKQGDHAVIFPFGTWKVVRHHAAVLGLPPPDFRR
;
A
#
# COMPACT_ATOMS: atom_id res chain seq x y z
N MET A 1 -2.33 7.81 5.09
CA MET A 1 -2.59 6.97 6.28
C MET A 1 -3.82 7.50 7.01
N GLN A 2 -4.75 6.63 7.40
CA GLN A 2 -5.93 6.98 8.21
C GLN A 2 -5.74 6.56 9.68
N PHE A 3 -6.80 6.66 10.48
CA PHE A 3 -6.81 6.29 11.90
C PHE A 3 -6.47 4.82 12.20
N ASN A 4 -6.93 3.89 11.37
CA ASN A 4 -6.86 2.44 11.65
C ASN A 4 -6.21 1.62 10.54
N HIS A 5 -5.93 2.20 9.37
CA HIS A 5 -5.23 1.53 8.27
C HIS A 5 -4.53 2.54 7.35
N ALA A 6 -3.66 2.04 6.46
CA ALA A 6 -2.99 2.83 5.45
C ALA A 6 -3.33 2.33 4.05
N HIS A 7 -3.49 3.26 3.11
CA HIS A 7 -3.48 2.97 1.67
C HIS A 7 -2.17 3.49 1.10
N LEU A 8 -1.52 2.67 0.28
CA LEU A 8 -0.25 2.96 -0.38
C LEU A 8 -0.40 2.63 -1.86
N VAL A 9 0.09 3.53 -2.70
CA VAL A 9 0.34 3.27 -4.12
C VAL A 9 1.85 3.28 -4.27
N LEU A 10 2.41 2.16 -4.72
CA LEU A 10 3.85 1.93 -4.76
C LEU A 10 4.23 1.19 -6.03
N VAL A 11 5.52 1.29 -6.38
CA VAL A 11 6.16 0.48 -7.41
C VAL A 11 7.15 -0.43 -6.71
N ASP A 12 7.10 -1.73 -7.02
CA ASP A 12 8.02 -2.73 -6.48
C ASP A 12 9.09 -3.06 -7.52
N HIS A 13 10.13 -2.22 -7.60
CA HIS A 13 11.20 -2.36 -8.60
C HIS A 13 12.02 -3.65 -8.43
N GLU A 14 12.07 -4.20 -7.21
CA GLU A 14 12.93 -5.34 -6.88
C GLU A 14 12.14 -6.65 -6.67
N GLY A 15 10.81 -6.62 -6.70
CA GLY A 15 9.99 -7.80 -6.40
C GLY A 15 10.03 -8.20 -4.92
N LEU A 16 10.26 -7.23 -4.03
CA LEU A 16 10.46 -7.42 -2.59
C LEU A 16 9.28 -6.89 -1.76
N LEU A 17 8.12 -6.66 -2.37
CA LEU A 17 6.94 -6.13 -1.67
C LEU A 17 6.63 -6.84 -0.34
N PRO A 18 6.67 -8.18 -0.22
CA PRO A 18 6.41 -8.84 1.06
C PRO A 18 7.44 -8.48 2.15
N ASP A 19 8.72 -8.41 1.82
CA ASP A 19 9.80 -7.99 2.74
C ASP A 19 9.59 -6.53 3.15
N MET A 20 9.36 -5.64 2.18
CA MET A 20 9.11 -4.21 2.41
C MET A 20 7.90 -3.96 3.32
N LEU A 21 6.78 -4.64 3.07
CA LEU A 21 5.57 -4.52 3.91
C LEU A 21 5.79 -5.09 5.31
N GLN A 22 6.52 -6.20 5.44
CA GLN A 22 6.87 -6.76 6.74
C GLN A 22 7.72 -5.78 7.55
N GLU A 23 8.77 -5.21 6.95
CA GLU A 23 9.65 -4.24 7.61
C GLU A 23 8.90 -2.97 7.98
N MET A 24 8.15 -2.39 7.03
CA MET A 24 7.32 -1.20 7.27
C MET A 24 6.35 -1.42 8.44
N ASN A 25 5.60 -2.53 8.42
CA ASN A 25 4.65 -2.84 9.49
C ASN A 25 5.36 -3.12 10.82
N MET A 26 6.50 -3.80 10.82
CA MET A 26 7.28 -4.01 12.04
C MET A 26 7.73 -2.67 12.65
N LEU A 27 8.26 -1.76 11.84
CA LEU A 27 8.74 -0.46 12.29
C LEU A 27 7.59 0.43 12.79
N LEU A 28 6.48 0.47 12.06
CA LEU A 28 5.27 1.19 12.47
C LEU A 28 4.71 0.63 13.78
N ALA A 29 4.58 -0.69 13.91
CA ALA A 29 4.08 -1.32 15.11
C ALA A 29 4.94 -0.98 16.33
N ARG A 30 6.27 -1.09 16.20
CA ARG A 30 7.21 -0.73 17.27
C ARG A 30 7.09 0.74 17.67
N GLY A 31 6.99 1.64 16.69
CA GLY A 31 6.89 3.07 16.98
C GLY A 31 5.57 3.51 17.57
N LEU A 32 4.47 2.99 17.04
CA LEU A 32 3.14 3.30 17.56
C LEU A 32 2.96 2.72 18.95
N ASN A 33 3.43 1.50 19.22
CA ASN A 33 3.46 0.93 20.58
C ASN A 33 4.33 1.76 21.53
N HIS A 34 5.53 2.20 21.10
CA HIS A 34 6.38 3.06 21.90
C HIS A 34 5.70 4.38 22.28
N VAL A 35 5.11 5.08 21.30
CA VAL A 35 4.40 6.35 21.52
C VAL A 35 3.17 6.15 22.43
N ARG A 36 2.51 4.99 22.36
CA ARG A 36 1.35 4.65 23.19
C ARG A 36 1.71 4.12 24.59
N GLY A 37 2.99 3.79 24.84
CA GLY A 37 3.38 3.07 26.05
C GLY A 37 2.81 1.65 26.12
N GLU A 38 2.45 1.07 24.97
CA GLU A 38 1.86 -0.26 24.85
C GLU A 38 2.89 -1.28 24.34
N SER A 39 2.53 -2.56 24.39
CA SER A 39 3.34 -3.64 23.82
C SER A 39 2.44 -4.73 23.23
N GLY A 40 3.00 -5.56 22.36
CA GLY A 40 2.29 -6.67 21.74
C GLY A 40 1.89 -6.42 20.29
N THR A 41 0.82 -7.10 19.86
CA THR A 41 0.34 -7.09 18.47
C THR A 41 -0.33 -5.75 18.15
N PHE A 42 0.17 -5.05 17.13
CA PHE A 42 -0.39 -3.77 16.68
C PHE A 42 -1.34 -3.93 15.49
N PHE A 43 -0.88 -4.58 14.42
CA PHE A 43 -1.71 -4.86 13.24
C PHE A 43 -2.57 -6.09 13.45
N ASP A 44 -3.72 -6.12 12.79
CA ASP A 44 -4.51 -7.35 12.71
C ASP A 44 -3.74 -8.47 11.97
N ARG A 45 -4.20 -9.71 12.12
CA ARG A 45 -3.52 -10.89 11.54
C ARG A 45 -3.97 -11.20 10.12
N ASN A 46 -4.82 -10.38 9.52
CA ASN A 46 -5.26 -10.59 8.16
C ASN A 46 -4.16 -10.20 7.19
N ASN A 47 -4.29 -10.68 5.95
CA ASN A 47 -3.41 -10.28 4.88
C ASN A 47 -3.71 -8.84 4.46
N VAL A 48 -2.67 -8.15 4.01
CA VAL A 48 -2.80 -6.89 3.27
C VAL A 48 -3.62 -7.12 1.99
N ASP A 49 -4.51 -6.18 1.65
CA ASP A 49 -5.13 -6.15 0.31
C ASP A 49 -4.15 -5.50 -0.66
N VAL A 50 -3.63 -6.29 -1.61
CA VAL A 50 -2.67 -5.87 -2.62
C VAL A 50 -3.28 -6.08 -3.99
N LYS A 51 -3.27 -5.02 -4.81
CA LYS A 51 -3.81 -5.02 -6.16
C LYS A 51 -2.73 -4.59 -7.15
N LYS A 52 -2.57 -5.35 -8.24
CA LYS A 52 -1.75 -4.92 -9.39
C LYS A 52 -2.55 -3.91 -10.22
N LEU A 53 -2.03 -2.71 -10.41
CA LEU A 53 -2.64 -1.68 -11.25
C LEU A 53 -2.19 -1.93 -12.70
N LYS A 54 -3.11 -2.28 -13.59
CA LYS A 54 -2.79 -2.81 -14.93
C LYS A 54 -2.85 -1.76 -16.04
N ASP A 55 -3.45 -0.61 -15.80
CA ASP A 55 -3.54 0.51 -16.75
C ASP A 55 -3.45 1.87 -16.05
N ASP A 56 -3.26 2.93 -16.84
CA ASP A 56 -3.16 4.31 -16.36
C ASP A 56 -4.42 4.75 -15.59
N GLY A 57 -5.60 4.32 -16.06
CA GLY A 57 -6.85 4.64 -15.39
C GLY A 57 -6.95 4.02 -13.99
N ALA A 58 -6.46 2.80 -13.78
CA ALA A 58 -6.35 2.19 -12.46
C ALA A 58 -5.33 2.92 -11.58
N ILE A 59 -4.20 3.35 -12.14
CA ILE A 59 -3.21 4.16 -11.42
C ILE A 59 -3.84 5.46 -10.91
N PHE A 60 -4.46 6.24 -11.79
CA PHE A 60 -5.09 7.51 -11.41
C PHE A 60 -6.27 7.30 -10.45
N THR A 61 -7.05 6.22 -10.62
CA THR A 61 -8.14 5.85 -9.70
C THR A 61 -7.59 5.53 -8.30
N ALA A 62 -6.52 4.74 -8.21
CA ALA A 62 -5.90 4.38 -6.93
C ALA A 62 -5.28 5.59 -6.22
N LEU A 63 -4.62 6.49 -6.97
CA LEU A 63 -4.09 7.75 -6.45
C LEU A 63 -5.22 8.65 -5.90
N ALA A 64 -6.28 8.83 -6.68
CA ALA A 64 -7.45 9.61 -6.29
C ALA A 64 -8.14 9.04 -5.04
N TYR A 65 -8.38 7.73 -5.03
CA TYR A 65 -8.95 7.02 -3.89
C TYR A 65 -8.11 7.21 -2.62
N THR A 66 -6.80 6.98 -2.71
CA THR A 66 -5.87 7.09 -1.58
C THR A 66 -5.86 8.49 -0.99
N ALA A 67 -5.81 9.53 -1.84
CA ALA A 67 -5.73 10.91 -1.41
C ALA A 67 -7.07 11.47 -0.88
N ALA A 68 -8.20 11.01 -1.42
CA ALA A 68 -9.55 11.43 -1.03
C ALA A 68 -10.10 10.62 0.17
N ASN A 69 -9.42 9.54 0.56
CA ASN A 69 -9.93 8.64 1.58
C ASN A 69 -10.29 9.34 2.92
N PRO A 70 -9.47 10.25 3.49
CA PRO A 70 -9.86 10.96 4.72
C PRO A 70 -11.19 11.71 4.62
N VAL A 71 -11.59 12.14 3.42
CA VAL A 71 -12.91 12.74 3.14
C VAL A 71 -13.98 11.66 3.09
N ALA A 72 -13.73 10.57 2.36
CA ALA A 72 -14.66 9.43 2.27
C ALA A 72 -14.96 8.78 3.63
N ALA A 73 -13.99 8.77 4.54
CA ALA A 73 -14.12 8.26 5.89
C ALA A 73 -14.79 9.26 6.87
N GLY A 74 -15.21 10.45 6.41
CA GLY A 74 -15.84 11.46 7.26
C GLY A 74 -14.88 12.11 8.27
N CYS A 75 -13.56 11.94 8.09
CA CYS A 75 -12.58 12.49 9.01
C CYS A 75 -12.46 14.01 8.83
N VAL A 76 -12.34 14.47 7.59
CA VAL A 76 -12.16 15.88 7.23
C VAL A 76 -12.95 16.21 5.97
N GLU A 77 -13.39 17.46 5.81
CA GLU A 77 -14.18 17.86 4.65
C GLU A 77 -13.33 18.00 3.37
N ARG A 78 -12.05 18.33 3.53
CA ARG A 78 -11.04 18.42 2.47
C ARG A 78 -9.84 17.58 2.85
N GLY A 79 -9.29 16.81 1.91
CA GLY A 79 -8.15 15.94 2.19
C GLY A 79 -6.91 16.71 2.69
N ALA A 80 -6.78 17.99 2.29
CA ALA A 80 -5.72 18.88 2.77
C ALA A 80 -5.79 19.18 4.28
N ASP A 81 -6.97 19.04 4.91
CA ASP A 81 -7.14 19.28 6.34
C ASP A 81 -6.73 18.05 7.18
N TRP A 82 -6.47 16.89 6.56
CA TRP A 82 -6.02 15.67 7.23
C TRP A 82 -4.70 15.91 7.97
N PRO A 83 -4.60 15.61 9.27
CA PRO A 83 -3.41 15.92 10.04
C PRO A 83 -2.35 14.80 10.02
N GLY A 84 -2.69 13.60 9.54
CA GLY A 84 -1.74 12.49 9.39
C GLY A 84 -0.94 12.53 8.10
N ILE A 85 -0.06 11.53 7.91
CA ILE A 85 0.77 11.43 6.70
C ILE A 85 -0.11 11.22 5.46
N ARG A 86 0.07 12.10 4.48
CA ARG A 86 -0.58 12.09 3.17
C ARG A 86 0.34 12.75 2.14
N SER A 87 0.60 12.07 1.03
CA SER A 87 1.18 12.66 -0.17
C SER A 87 0.06 13.05 -1.13
N VAL A 88 0.36 13.99 -2.03
CA VAL A 88 -0.53 14.47 -3.09
C VAL A 88 0.13 14.35 -4.45
N PRO A 89 -0.65 14.32 -5.54
CA PRO A 89 -0.08 14.23 -6.89
C PRO A 89 1.00 15.29 -7.20
N LYS A 90 0.85 16.51 -6.67
CA LYS A 90 1.87 17.58 -6.80
C LYS A 90 3.26 17.23 -6.29
N ASP A 91 3.39 16.24 -5.40
CA ASP A 91 4.67 15.77 -4.86
C ASP A 91 5.44 14.93 -5.90
N MET A 92 4.76 14.33 -6.88
CA MET A 92 5.39 13.49 -7.90
C MET A 92 6.40 14.26 -8.76
N GLY A 93 7.55 13.63 -9.00
CA GLY A 93 8.64 14.18 -9.80
C GLY A 93 9.29 15.44 -9.21
N ARG A 94 9.10 15.72 -7.92
CA ARG A 94 9.82 16.79 -7.19
C ARG A 94 11.00 16.19 -6.42
N PRO A 95 11.97 17.03 -6.00
CA PRO A 95 12.95 16.61 -5.00
C PRO A 95 12.24 15.98 -3.80
N GLY A 96 12.74 14.83 -3.36
CA GLY A 96 12.16 14.11 -2.24
C GLY A 96 12.27 14.90 -0.93
N ARG A 97 11.53 14.44 0.08
CA ARG A 97 11.54 15.01 1.42
C ARG A 97 12.56 14.29 2.29
N GLU A 98 13.50 15.03 2.85
CA GLU A 98 14.38 14.47 3.88
C GLU A 98 13.58 14.15 5.14
N VAL A 99 13.73 12.92 5.63
CA VAL A 99 13.12 12.41 6.85
C VAL A 99 14.22 11.90 7.77
N ARG A 100 14.13 12.25 9.06
CA ARG A 100 15.05 11.75 10.09
C ARG A 100 14.49 10.50 10.72
N ARG A 101 15.36 9.53 10.98
CA ARG A 101 15.01 8.38 11.80
C ARG A 101 14.62 8.83 13.21
N PRO A 102 13.58 8.24 13.84
CA PRO A 102 13.26 8.55 15.23
C PRO A 102 14.41 8.18 16.16
N GLU A 103 14.74 9.07 17.10
CA GLU A 103 15.86 8.89 18.03
C GLU A 103 15.69 7.65 18.91
N TRP A 104 14.46 7.36 19.34
CA TRP A 104 14.13 6.23 20.23
C TRP A 104 14.20 4.85 19.53
N LEU A 105 14.26 4.82 18.20
CA LEU A 105 14.19 3.57 17.44
C LEU A 105 15.56 2.87 17.40
N PHE A 106 15.60 1.59 17.79
CA PHE A 106 16.80 0.75 17.89
C PHE A 106 17.90 1.29 18.82
N LEU A 107 17.52 1.94 19.92
CA LEU A 107 18.48 2.24 21.00
C LEU A 107 18.75 0.98 21.83
N ASN A 108 20.02 0.75 22.17
CA ASN A 108 20.38 -0.24 23.19
C ASN A 108 20.09 0.30 24.60
N ARG A 109 20.31 -0.54 25.62
CA ARG A 109 20.12 -0.19 27.04
C ARG A 109 20.97 1.00 27.53
N PHE A 110 21.97 1.43 26.77
CA PHE A 110 22.84 2.57 27.07
C PHE A 110 22.50 3.82 26.25
N GLY A 111 21.39 3.80 25.50
CA GLY A 111 20.95 4.94 24.67
C GLY A 111 21.74 5.12 23.37
N ALA A 112 22.61 4.17 22.99
CA ALA A 112 23.30 4.21 21.71
C ALA A 112 22.47 3.51 20.63
N TYR A 113 22.43 4.10 19.43
CA TYR A 113 21.79 3.49 18.28
C TYR A 113 22.52 2.22 17.85
N VAL A 114 21.77 1.13 17.65
CA VAL A 114 22.28 -0.16 17.19
C VAL A 114 21.41 -0.59 16.01
N GLY A 115 21.78 -0.15 14.82
CA GLY A 115 21.12 -0.55 13.58
C GLY A 115 21.85 0.00 12.35
N GLU A 116 21.35 -0.38 11.18
CA GLU A 116 21.92 -0.01 9.88
C GLU A 116 21.14 1.12 9.20
N LEU A 117 20.04 1.59 9.79
CA LEU A 117 19.26 2.68 9.21
C LEU A 117 20.03 4.00 9.32
N PRO A 118 20.09 4.78 8.22
CA PRO A 118 20.77 6.06 8.22
C PRO A 118 20.06 7.06 9.15
N GLU A 119 20.78 8.10 9.56
CA GLU A 119 20.21 9.19 10.37
C GLU A 119 19.11 9.94 9.60
N THR A 120 19.35 10.19 8.32
CA THR A 120 18.41 10.79 7.37
C THR A 120 18.24 9.90 6.15
N ALA A 121 17.03 9.92 5.57
CA ALA A 121 16.74 9.34 4.28
C ALA A 121 15.89 10.32 3.46
N THR A 122 15.97 10.25 2.13
CA THR A 122 15.11 11.04 1.25
C THR A 122 13.94 10.21 0.78
N LEU A 123 12.72 10.62 1.13
CA LEU A 123 11.49 10.02 0.62
C LEU A 123 11.11 10.68 -0.71
N THR A 124 11.24 9.95 -1.80
CA THR A 124 10.90 10.41 -3.16
C THR A 124 9.48 10.00 -3.55
N TYR A 125 8.89 10.77 -4.45
CA TYR A 125 7.62 10.45 -5.09
C TYR A 125 7.83 10.49 -6.59
N GLU A 126 7.83 9.31 -7.21
CA GLU A 126 8.11 9.18 -8.64
C GLU A 126 6.84 9.32 -9.47
N LEU A 127 7.02 9.58 -10.77
CA LEU A 127 5.93 9.41 -11.72
C LEU A 127 5.63 7.92 -11.86
N PRO A 128 4.37 7.52 -12.12
CA PRO A 128 4.06 6.13 -12.37
C PRO A 128 4.87 5.57 -13.57
N PRO A 129 5.17 4.26 -13.58
CA PRO A 129 5.87 3.64 -14.69
C PRO A 129 5.16 3.90 -16.03
N GLY A 130 5.93 4.17 -17.08
CA GLY A 130 5.42 4.49 -18.41
C GLY A 130 5.33 5.98 -18.73
N PHE A 131 5.43 6.86 -17.72
CA PHE A 131 5.51 8.31 -17.91
C PHE A 131 6.94 8.82 -17.80
N LEU A 132 7.32 9.74 -18.68
CA LEU A 132 8.62 10.39 -18.69
C LEU A 132 8.61 11.69 -17.84
N PRO A 133 9.77 12.21 -17.41
CA PRO A 133 9.84 13.46 -16.66
C PRO A 133 9.12 14.65 -17.32
N GLU A 134 9.14 14.73 -18.65
CA GLU A 134 8.42 15.71 -19.46
C GLU A 134 6.88 15.61 -19.32
N ASP A 135 6.35 14.42 -19.04
CA ASP A 135 4.90 14.19 -18.85
C ASP A 135 4.40 14.69 -17.50
N ARG A 136 5.31 15.08 -16.58
CA ARG A 136 4.97 15.47 -15.20
C ARG A 136 3.81 16.45 -15.13
N GLY A 137 3.79 17.47 -15.98
CA GLY A 137 2.72 18.47 -16.00
C GLY A 137 1.35 17.85 -16.24
N HIS A 138 1.25 16.97 -17.24
CA HIS A 138 0.02 16.27 -17.59
C HIS A 138 -0.39 15.27 -16.52
N VAL A 139 0.54 14.42 -16.06
CA VAL A 139 0.28 13.40 -15.02
C VAL A 139 -0.24 14.05 -13.73
N VAL A 140 0.43 15.11 -13.26
CA VAL A 140 0.00 15.84 -12.05
C VAL A 140 -1.38 16.46 -12.25
N TYR A 141 -1.65 17.04 -13.42
CA TYR A 141 -2.95 17.64 -13.72
C TYR A 141 -4.09 16.60 -13.67
N VAL A 142 -3.94 15.48 -14.39
CA VAL A 142 -4.95 14.41 -14.42
C VAL A 142 -5.18 13.84 -13.02
N ALA A 143 -4.10 13.57 -12.28
CA ALA A 143 -4.19 13.05 -10.93
C ALA A 143 -4.84 14.04 -9.94
N GLU A 144 -4.49 15.33 -9.95
CA GLU A 144 -5.13 16.34 -9.09
C GLU A 144 -6.63 16.48 -9.41
N MET A 145 -7.01 16.45 -10.71
CA MET A 145 -8.41 16.45 -11.12
C MET A 145 -9.15 15.21 -10.61
N GLY A 146 -8.52 14.04 -10.71
CA GLY A 146 -9.05 12.79 -10.14
C GLY A 146 -9.28 12.90 -8.62
N VAL A 147 -8.31 13.44 -7.88
CA VAL A 147 -8.45 13.70 -6.43
C VAL A 147 -9.62 14.64 -6.14
N HIS A 148 -9.72 15.74 -6.88
CA HIS A 148 -10.80 16.71 -6.69
C HIS A 148 -12.19 16.08 -6.90
N LEU A 149 -12.36 15.30 -7.98
CA LEU A 149 -13.60 14.59 -8.28
C LEU A 149 -13.91 13.52 -7.22
N ALA A 150 -12.90 12.79 -6.74
CA ALA A 150 -13.06 11.78 -5.71
C ALA A 150 -13.48 12.39 -4.36
N GLU A 151 -12.89 13.53 -3.96
CA GLU A 151 -13.31 14.25 -2.76
C GLU A 151 -14.73 14.80 -2.88
N GLU A 152 -15.11 15.33 -4.04
CA GLU A 152 -16.48 15.82 -4.28
C GLU A 152 -17.50 14.68 -4.24
N HIS A 153 -17.18 13.54 -4.86
CA HIS A 153 -18.01 12.34 -4.78
C HIS A 153 -18.16 11.89 -3.31
N ALA A 154 -17.07 11.87 -2.55
CA ALA A 154 -17.07 11.52 -1.13
C ALA A 154 -17.95 12.47 -0.31
N ARG A 155 -17.85 13.80 -0.52
CA ARG A 155 -18.70 14.79 0.13
C ARG A 155 -20.18 14.56 -0.15
N ARG A 156 -20.55 14.34 -1.41
CA ARG A 156 -21.95 14.04 -1.78
C ARG A 156 -22.46 12.75 -1.15
N LYS A 157 -21.62 11.70 -1.11
CA LYS A 157 -21.95 10.43 -0.48
C LYS A 157 -22.15 10.59 1.04
N ASN A 158 -21.29 11.36 1.71
CA ASN A 158 -21.40 11.63 3.14
C ASN A 158 -22.64 12.48 3.46
N ALA A 159 -22.91 13.52 2.66
CA ALA A 159 -24.11 14.34 2.82
C ALA A 159 -25.40 13.51 2.68
N ARG A 160 -25.48 12.61 1.68
CA ARG A 160 -26.61 11.68 1.52
C ARG A 160 -26.77 10.72 2.70
N LYS A 161 -25.68 10.38 3.39
CA LYS A 161 -25.67 9.51 4.57
C LYS A 161 -25.83 10.27 5.89
N GLY A 162 -25.88 11.61 5.86
CA GLY A 162 -25.89 12.44 7.07
C GLY A 162 -24.61 12.32 7.91
N ILE A 163 -23.47 12.02 7.28
CA ILE A 163 -22.19 11.91 8.00
C ILE A 163 -21.65 13.31 8.29
N GLU A 164 -21.47 13.63 9.57
CA GLU A 164 -20.75 14.82 10.00
C GLU A 164 -19.23 14.60 9.99
N TYR A 165 -18.48 15.65 9.63
CA TYR A 165 -17.03 15.59 9.61
C TYR A 165 -16.44 15.79 11.01
N LEU A 166 -15.49 14.93 11.40
CA LEU A 166 -14.75 15.10 12.66
C LEU A 166 -13.97 16.42 12.69
N GLY A 167 -13.30 16.76 11.60
CA GLY A 167 -12.45 17.94 11.49
C GLY A 167 -11.06 17.73 12.10
N ARG A 168 -10.09 18.52 11.62
CA ARG A 168 -8.66 18.36 11.89
C ARG A 168 -8.31 18.16 13.37
N ALA A 169 -8.86 18.99 14.25
CA ALA A 169 -8.53 18.97 15.67
C ALA A 169 -9.01 17.68 16.37
N ARG A 170 -10.23 17.23 16.08
CA ARG A 170 -10.74 15.96 16.64
C ARG A 170 -10.00 14.76 16.05
N CYS A 171 -9.61 14.82 14.78
CA CYS A 171 -8.76 13.79 14.19
C CYS A 171 -7.40 13.71 14.89
N TRP A 172 -6.74 14.85 15.13
CA TRP A 172 -5.43 14.85 15.78
C TRP A 172 -5.47 14.30 17.21
N ASN A 173 -6.54 14.60 17.94
CA ASN A 173 -6.72 14.20 19.34
C ASN A 173 -7.58 12.93 19.50
N ALA A 174 -7.82 12.20 18.41
CA ALA A 174 -8.62 10.98 18.47
C ALA A 174 -7.94 9.96 19.40
N ASP A 175 -8.70 9.38 20.32
CA ASP A 175 -8.19 8.33 21.19
C ASP A 175 -7.84 7.09 20.36
N THR A 176 -6.56 6.74 20.37
CA THR A 176 -5.99 5.62 19.60
C THR A 176 -6.42 4.25 20.13
N ASN A 177 -7.11 4.20 21.27
CA ASN A 177 -7.71 2.99 21.84
C ASN A 177 -9.14 2.76 21.36
N LEU A 178 -9.77 3.74 20.71
CA LEU A 178 -11.11 3.56 20.17
C LEU A 178 -11.08 2.52 19.05
N ARG A 179 -11.83 1.44 19.26
CA ARG A 179 -12.03 0.41 18.24
C ARG A 179 -13.23 0.80 17.39
N GLY A 180 -13.06 0.71 16.07
CA GLY A 180 -14.17 0.83 15.15
C GLY A 180 -15.25 -0.20 15.51
N THR A 181 -16.50 0.24 15.62
CA THR A 181 -17.66 -0.64 15.85
C THR A 181 -18.14 -1.31 14.57
N GLN A 182 -17.74 -0.77 13.41
CA GLN A 182 -17.95 -1.40 12.12
C GLN A 182 -16.92 -2.51 11.92
N GLN A 183 -17.40 -3.74 11.88
CA GLN A 183 -16.66 -4.82 11.25
C GLN A 183 -16.85 -4.66 9.75
N GLU A 184 -15.76 -4.47 9.01
CA GLU A 184 -15.84 -4.74 7.58
C GLU A 184 -16.25 -6.20 7.41
N PRO A 185 -17.18 -6.51 6.48
CA PRO A 185 -17.60 -7.88 6.21
C PRO A 185 -16.46 -8.63 5.53
N HIS A 186 -15.37 -8.90 6.25
CA HIS A 186 -14.38 -9.88 5.87
C HIS A 186 -14.99 -11.26 6.13
N GLY A 187 -15.89 -11.66 5.24
CA GLY A 187 -16.29 -13.06 5.16
C GLY A 187 -15.03 -13.90 4.99
N ARG A 188 -14.85 -14.91 5.84
CA ARG A 188 -13.86 -15.96 5.59
C ARG A 188 -14.12 -16.49 4.18
N GLY A 189 -13.23 -16.16 3.23
CA GLY A 189 -13.33 -16.63 1.83
C GLY A 189 -13.51 -15.57 0.75
N SER A 190 -13.63 -14.27 1.06
CA SER A 190 -13.47 -13.26 0.01
C SER A 190 -11.99 -13.21 -0.38
N ARG A 191 -11.66 -13.69 -1.59
CA ARG A 191 -10.35 -13.43 -2.19
C ARG A 191 -10.35 -11.95 -2.59
N PRO A 192 -9.49 -11.10 -2.01
CA PRO A 192 -9.38 -9.73 -2.48
C PRO A 192 -9.06 -9.75 -3.97
N ASP A 193 -9.75 -8.89 -4.73
CA ASP A 193 -9.53 -8.72 -6.15
C ASP A 193 -8.04 -8.37 -6.40
N PRO A 194 -7.25 -9.26 -7.04
CA PRO A 194 -5.80 -9.15 -7.11
C PRO A 194 -5.33 -8.12 -8.15
N VAL A 195 -6.23 -7.62 -8.99
CA VAL A 195 -5.92 -6.73 -10.11
C VAL A 195 -6.88 -5.55 -10.15
N MET A 196 -6.44 -4.40 -10.62
CA MET A 196 -7.28 -3.25 -10.90
C MET A 196 -6.97 -2.76 -12.31
N ALA A 197 -8.02 -2.56 -13.11
CA ALA A 197 -7.96 -1.98 -14.43
C ALA A 197 -9.20 -1.12 -14.63
N SER A 198 -9.04 -0.01 -15.34
CA SER A 198 -10.15 0.84 -15.77
C SER A 198 -10.83 0.31 -17.03
N ASP A 199 -10.05 -0.31 -17.92
CA ASP A 199 -10.54 -0.91 -19.15
C ASP A 199 -11.03 -2.36 -18.91
N PRO A 200 -12.27 -2.72 -19.31
CA PRO A 200 -12.83 -4.05 -19.09
C PRO A 200 -12.05 -5.20 -19.76
N GLU A 201 -11.48 -4.98 -20.94
CA GLU A 201 -10.69 -6.01 -21.64
C GLU A 201 -9.36 -6.26 -20.91
N THR A 202 -8.68 -5.18 -20.53
CA THR A 202 -7.47 -5.23 -19.70
C THR A 202 -7.74 -5.93 -18.36
N LYS A 203 -8.89 -5.64 -17.73
CA LYS A 203 -9.32 -6.32 -16.50
C LYS A 203 -9.44 -7.83 -16.72
N TYR A 204 -10.17 -8.24 -17.75
CA TYR A 204 -10.40 -9.65 -18.07
C TYR A 204 -9.10 -10.40 -18.36
N LEU A 205 -8.21 -9.83 -19.17
CA LEU A 205 -6.91 -10.43 -19.48
C LEU A 205 -6.03 -10.56 -18.23
N ALA A 206 -6.03 -9.55 -17.35
CA ALA A 206 -5.27 -9.60 -16.10
C ALA A 206 -5.79 -10.67 -15.12
N GLU A 207 -7.11 -10.90 -15.09
CA GLU A 207 -7.71 -11.98 -14.30
C GLU A 207 -7.33 -13.36 -14.85
N LEU A 208 -7.37 -13.54 -16.17
CA LEU A 208 -6.91 -14.78 -16.82
C LEU A 208 -5.43 -15.06 -16.53
N GLU A 209 -4.56 -14.05 -16.63
CA GLU A 209 -3.14 -14.15 -16.30
C GLU A 209 -2.94 -14.58 -14.83
N HIS A 210 -3.75 -14.01 -13.92
CA HIS A 210 -3.69 -14.35 -12.50
C HIS A 210 -4.11 -15.80 -12.23
N GLU A 211 -5.20 -16.28 -12.82
CA GLU A 211 -5.64 -17.67 -12.66
C GLU A 211 -4.62 -18.65 -13.26
N ALA A 212 -4.06 -18.36 -14.43
CA ALA A 212 -2.98 -19.15 -15.02
C ALA A 212 -1.75 -19.25 -14.09
N TYR A 213 -1.34 -18.12 -13.50
CA TYR A 213 -0.27 -18.10 -12.49
C TYR A 213 -0.61 -19.00 -11.28
N LEU A 214 -1.84 -18.94 -10.78
CA LEU A 214 -2.26 -19.74 -9.62
C LEU A 214 -2.24 -21.24 -9.93
N ASP A 215 -2.63 -21.64 -11.13
CA ASP A 215 -2.60 -23.03 -11.56
C ASP A 215 -1.17 -23.55 -11.65
N THR A 216 -0.28 -22.83 -12.35
CA THR A 216 1.15 -23.19 -12.40
C THR A 216 1.79 -23.22 -11.01
N TYR A 217 1.44 -22.27 -10.14
CA TYR A 217 1.93 -22.24 -8.76
C TYR A 217 1.45 -23.46 -7.96
N ARG A 218 0.18 -23.87 -8.10
CA ARG A 218 -0.39 -25.04 -7.41
C ARG A 218 0.25 -26.34 -7.87
N GLU A 219 0.49 -26.48 -9.17
CA GLU A 219 1.19 -27.63 -9.75
C GLU A 219 2.63 -27.73 -9.20
N ALA A 220 3.39 -26.63 -9.26
CA ALA A 220 4.75 -26.58 -8.73
C ALA A 220 4.78 -26.86 -7.22
N LEU A 221 3.87 -26.27 -6.45
CA LEU A 221 3.75 -26.56 -5.02
C LEU A 221 3.38 -28.02 -4.75
N GLY A 222 2.56 -28.63 -5.60
CA GLY A 222 2.17 -30.03 -5.51
C GLY A 222 3.37 -30.96 -5.70
N ALA A 223 4.17 -30.75 -6.75
CA ALA A 223 5.40 -31.49 -7.01
C ALA A 223 6.44 -31.28 -5.90
N TRP A 224 6.62 -30.03 -5.45
CA TRP A 224 7.55 -29.70 -4.37
C TRP A 224 7.20 -30.41 -3.06
N LYS A 225 5.91 -30.47 -2.71
CA LYS A 225 5.43 -31.22 -1.54
C LYS A 225 5.62 -32.74 -1.65
N GLN A 226 5.73 -33.26 -2.86
CA GLN A 226 6.02 -34.68 -3.13
C GLN A 226 7.53 -34.99 -3.16
N GLY A 227 8.38 -33.97 -2.93
CA GLY A 227 9.84 -34.14 -2.81
C GLY A 227 10.63 -33.70 -4.03
N ASP A 228 9.98 -33.23 -5.11
CA ASP A 228 10.70 -32.61 -6.22
C ASP A 228 11.11 -31.18 -5.86
N HIS A 229 12.27 -31.05 -5.23
CA HIS A 229 12.84 -29.75 -4.88
C HIS A 229 13.52 -29.04 -6.05
N ALA A 230 13.59 -29.66 -7.23
CA ALA A 230 14.10 -29.05 -8.46
C ALA A 230 13.00 -28.39 -9.30
N VAL A 231 11.72 -28.61 -8.98
CA VAL A 231 10.59 -27.99 -9.66
C VAL A 231 10.72 -26.46 -9.66
N ILE A 232 10.42 -25.87 -10.82
CA ILE A 232 10.51 -24.43 -11.03
C ILE A 232 9.16 -23.81 -10.71
N PHE A 233 9.15 -22.88 -9.75
CA PHE A 233 7.98 -22.08 -9.44
C PHE A 233 7.82 -20.92 -10.42
N PRO A 234 6.57 -20.50 -10.76
CA PRO A 234 6.35 -19.38 -11.67
C PRO A 234 6.92 -18.08 -11.10
N PHE A 235 7.39 -17.20 -11.99
CA PHE A 235 7.90 -15.88 -11.62
C PHE A 235 6.86 -15.10 -10.78
N GLY A 236 7.32 -14.39 -9.76
CA GLY A 236 6.45 -13.75 -8.75
C GLY A 236 6.15 -14.63 -7.54
N THR A 237 6.60 -15.90 -7.52
CA THR A 237 6.54 -16.73 -6.31
C THR A 237 7.57 -16.27 -5.28
N TRP A 238 7.10 -15.92 -4.07
CA TRP A 238 7.97 -15.35 -3.04
C TRP A 238 8.27 -16.30 -1.87
N LYS A 239 7.26 -16.75 -1.12
CA LYS A 239 7.45 -17.40 0.20
C LYS A 239 8.34 -18.66 0.17
N VAL A 240 8.06 -19.57 -0.76
CA VAL A 240 8.81 -20.83 -0.89
C VAL A 240 10.21 -20.63 -1.45
N VAL A 241 10.40 -19.60 -2.27
CA VAL A 241 11.71 -19.23 -2.80
C VAL A 241 12.55 -18.61 -1.68
N ARG A 242 11.98 -17.61 -0.97
CA ARG A 242 12.69 -16.83 0.05
C ARG A 242 13.03 -17.64 1.30
N HIS A 243 12.12 -18.49 1.78
CA HIS A 243 12.30 -19.19 3.07
C HIS A 243 12.62 -20.67 2.93
N HIS A 244 12.45 -21.26 1.75
CA HIS A 244 12.65 -22.69 1.53
C HIS A 244 13.55 -22.99 0.32
N ALA A 245 14.22 -21.97 -0.24
CA ALA A 245 15.18 -22.09 -1.34
C ALA A 245 14.64 -22.82 -2.58
N ALA A 246 13.33 -22.73 -2.83
CA ALA A 246 12.73 -23.27 -4.05
C ALA A 246 13.24 -22.53 -5.30
N VAL A 247 13.31 -23.25 -6.43
CA VAL A 247 13.78 -22.68 -7.70
C VAL A 247 12.73 -21.74 -8.28
N LEU A 248 13.12 -20.52 -8.63
CA LEU A 248 12.24 -19.52 -9.25
C LEU A 248 12.47 -19.45 -10.76
N GLY A 249 11.38 -19.44 -11.52
CA GLY A 249 11.39 -19.24 -12.96
C GLY A 249 11.81 -17.82 -13.36
N LEU A 250 12.34 -17.70 -14.57
CA LEU A 250 12.71 -16.40 -15.15
C LEU A 250 11.47 -15.50 -15.32
N PRO A 251 11.64 -14.17 -15.24
CA PRO A 251 10.57 -13.24 -15.58
C PRO A 251 10.06 -13.48 -17.01
N PRO A 252 8.76 -13.25 -17.26
CA PRO A 252 8.22 -13.36 -18.61
C PRO A 252 8.89 -12.31 -19.53
N PRO A 253 8.97 -12.56 -20.85
CA PRO A 253 9.75 -11.73 -21.78
C PRO A 253 9.31 -10.25 -21.86
N ASP A 254 8.06 -9.97 -21.52
CA ASP A 254 7.43 -8.66 -21.52
C ASP A 254 7.48 -7.96 -20.15
N PHE A 255 8.09 -8.57 -19.13
CA PHE A 255 8.25 -7.96 -17.82
C PHE A 255 9.16 -6.73 -17.88
N ARG A 256 8.57 -5.55 -17.66
CA ARG A 256 9.28 -4.28 -17.51
C ARG A 256 9.44 -3.96 -16.02
N ARG A 257 10.67 -3.65 -15.61
CA ARG A 257 11.00 -3.19 -14.23
C ARG A 257 10.65 -1.72 -14.02
#